data_AF-A0A8E7EH27-F1
#
_entry.id   AF-A0A8E7EH27-F1
#
_cell.length_a   1.000
_cell.length_b   1.000
_cell.length_c   1.000
_cell.angle_alpha   90.00
_cell.angle_beta   90.00
_cell.angle_gamma   90.00
#
_symmetry.space_group_name_H-M   'P 1'
#
loop_
_entity.id
_entity.type
_entity.pdbx_description
1 polymer ?
#
loop_
_entity_poly.entity_id
_entity_poly.type
_entity_poly.pdbx_seq_one_letter_code
_entity_poly.pdbx_strand_id
1 'polypeptide(L)'
;MILQIPVLFFALVIDRVCGDPKTPLHPVALIGRFIGWWGVPERYHAWMQRMVGIVGWIITVVLFTLPFVLFQIAAPWYVYLVIGPFLLKICFAWRALEEHAQAVARAISDEERSKQASLLVSRDTSVLSEEQTLSAAFESVAENLNDSIIAPLFWFLILGLPGAALYRAANTMDAMLGYTDERKNLGWCAARMDDILSYIPARICGLVLILIYAGKRKLKPAIEVFIRDRKKRPGFNGGIPMSLIAGGEGIQFDKPGVYRIGNRILSLRIAGPSIIRTVRLSTLLFCFFAGIALLLLDGVSNIYGI
;
A
#
# COMPACT_ATOMS: atom_id res chain seq x y z
N MET A 1 -1.02 5.28 24.75
CA MET A 1 -1.58 5.17 23.38
C MET A 1 -2.22 6.47 22.92
N ILE A 2 -2.72 7.30 23.83
CA ILE A 2 -3.31 8.61 23.53
C ILE A 2 -2.57 9.50 22.51
N LEU A 3 -1.23 9.51 22.49
CA LEU A 3 -0.44 10.32 21.55
C LEU A 3 -0.52 9.83 20.10
N GLN A 4 -0.92 8.57 19.85
CA GLN A 4 -1.03 8.04 18.50
C GLN A 4 -2.19 8.65 17.72
N ILE A 5 -3.26 9.07 18.41
CA ILE A 5 -4.45 9.67 17.80
C ILE A 5 -4.10 10.99 17.08
N PRO A 6 -3.54 12.02 17.76
CA PRO A 6 -3.15 13.26 17.07
C PRO A 6 -2.06 13.00 16.03
N VAL A 7 -1.13 12.06 16.27
CA VAL A 7 -0.11 11.70 15.28
C VAL A 7 -0.71 11.16 13.99
N LEU A 8 -1.70 10.26 14.09
CA LEU A 8 -2.42 9.71 12.95
C LEU A 8 -3.07 10.83 12.12
N PHE A 9 -3.87 11.69 12.76
CA PHE A 9 -4.61 12.73 12.05
C PHE A 9 -3.70 13.81 11.48
N PHE A 10 -2.67 14.24 12.21
CA PHE A 10 -1.70 15.20 11.67
C PHE A 10 -0.88 14.61 10.53
N ALA A 11 -0.53 13.31 10.56
CA ALA A 11 0.16 12.67 9.45
C ALA A 11 -0.69 12.69 8.17
N LEU A 12 -2.01 12.48 8.27
CA LEU A 12 -2.94 12.61 7.13
C LEU A 12 -3.01 14.04 6.58
N VAL A 13 -3.03 15.04 7.46
CA VAL A 13 -3.02 16.45 7.06
C VAL A 13 -1.71 16.80 6.36
N ILE A 14 -0.56 16.36 6.91
CA ILE A 14 0.76 16.57 6.30
C ILE A 14 0.83 15.88 4.95
N ASP A 15 0.38 14.64 4.82
CA ASP A 15 0.32 13.95 3.52
C ASP A 15 -0.50 14.76 2.50
N ARG A 16 -1.65 15.27 2.92
CA ARG A 16 -2.54 16.06 2.07
C ARG A 16 -1.95 17.40 1.64
N VAL A 17 -1.21 18.10 2.52
CA VAL A 17 -0.64 19.42 2.23
C VAL A 17 0.71 19.32 1.52
N CYS A 18 1.59 18.44 2.00
CA CYS A 18 2.99 18.38 1.57
C CYS A 18 3.26 17.33 0.49
N GLY A 19 2.46 16.27 0.39
CA GLY A 19 2.72 15.14 -0.51
C GLY A 19 4.06 14.45 -0.22
N ASP A 20 4.57 13.68 -1.19
CA ASP A 20 5.84 12.96 -1.06
C ASP A 20 7.06 13.79 -1.50
N PRO A 21 8.14 13.83 -0.69
CA PRO A 21 9.39 14.46 -1.09
C PRO A 21 9.98 13.74 -2.30
N LYS A 22 10.14 14.46 -3.42
CA LYS A 22 10.84 13.96 -4.62
C LYS A 22 12.36 14.05 -4.44
N THR A 23 12.87 13.44 -3.38
CA THR A 23 14.29 13.50 -3.03
C THR A 23 14.91 12.10 -2.95
N PRO A 24 16.20 11.95 -3.29
CA PRO A 24 16.88 10.68 -3.08
C PRO A 24 16.98 10.33 -1.58
N LEU A 25 16.82 11.30 -0.68
CA LEU A 25 16.87 11.08 0.77
C LEU A 25 15.56 10.55 1.35
N HIS A 26 14.51 10.38 0.54
CA HIS A 26 13.27 9.78 1.01
C HIS A 26 13.54 8.36 1.55
N PRO A 27 12.97 7.97 2.71
CA PRO A 27 13.20 6.66 3.32
C PRO A 27 12.97 5.49 2.37
N VAL A 28 11.92 5.54 1.55
CA VAL A 28 11.65 4.50 0.53
C VAL A 28 12.77 4.42 -0.51
N ALA A 29 13.31 5.56 -0.94
CA ALA A 29 14.43 5.60 -1.88
C ALA A 29 15.74 5.11 -1.25
N LEU A 30 15.96 5.40 0.04
CA LEU A 30 17.09 4.87 0.82
C LEU A 30 17.00 3.35 0.99
N ILE A 31 15.84 2.83 1.38
CA ILE A 31 15.55 1.40 1.45
C ILE A 31 15.82 0.77 0.08
N GLY A 32 15.28 1.37 -0.98
CA GLY A 32 15.44 0.86 -2.33
C GLY A 32 16.89 0.82 -2.81
N ARG A 33 17.69 1.86 -2.52
CA ARG A 33 19.13 1.85 -2.83
C ARG A 33 19.89 0.78 -2.05
N PHE A 34 19.56 0.60 -0.78
CA PHE A 34 20.19 -0.44 0.05
C PHE A 34 19.86 -1.83 -0.49
N ILE A 35 18.60 -2.10 -0.82
CA ILE A 35 18.18 -3.36 -1.45
C ILE A 35 18.83 -3.52 -2.82
N GLY A 36 18.88 -2.48 -3.65
CA GLY A 36 19.55 -2.56 -4.96
C GLY A 36 21.04 -2.85 -4.85
N TRP A 37 21.68 -2.51 -3.72
CA TRP A 37 23.07 -2.84 -3.47
C TRP A 37 23.27 -4.32 -3.14
N TRP A 38 22.45 -4.94 -2.25
CA TRP A 38 22.66 -6.35 -1.87
C TRP A 38 21.80 -7.35 -2.65
N GLY A 39 20.65 -6.93 -3.16
CA GLY A 39 19.57 -7.74 -3.74
C GLY A 39 19.76 -8.12 -5.21
N VAL A 40 21.00 -8.34 -5.65
CA VAL A 40 21.34 -8.69 -7.04
C VAL A 40 21.56 -10.20 -7.15
N PRO A 41 20.62 -10.99 -7.73
CA PRO A 41 20.68 -12.46 -7.73
C PRO A 41 21.95 -13.04 -8.34
N GLU A 42 22.50 -12.40 -9.37
CA GLU A 42 23.68 -12.85 -10.11
C GLU A 42 24.96 -12.84 -9.25
N ARG A 43 24.96 -12.11 -8.12
CA ARG A 43 26.11 -12.06 -7.20
C ARG A 43 26.23 -13.29 -6.31
N TYR A 44 25.21 -14.14 -6.27
CA TYR A 44 25.15 -15.27 -5.34
C TYR A 44 24.89 -16.57 -6.09
N HIS A 45 25.55 -17.64 -5.64
CA HIS A 45 25.22 -18.98 -6.09
C HIS A 45 23.77 -19.34 -5.74
N ALA A 46 23.08 -20.06 -6.63
CA ALA A 46 21.67 -20.41 -6.50
C ALA A 46 21.31 -21.06 -5.15
N TRP A 47 22.20 -21.89 -4.59
CA TRP A 47 21.99 -22.55 -3.29
C TRP A 47 22.03 -21.59 -2.10
N MET A 48 22.71 -20.44 -2.21
CA MET A 48 22.82 -19.42 -1.16
C MET A 48 21.70 -18.38 -1.23
N GLN A 49 21.06 -18.19 -2.39
CA GLN A 49 20.14 -17.08 -2.63
C GLN A 49 19.02 -16.98 -1.59
N ARG A 50 18.45 -18.11 -1.14
CA ARG A 50 17.43 -18.10 -0.08
C ARG A 50 17.95 -17.60 1.26
N MET A 51 19.14 -18.06 1.67
CA MET A 51 19.76 -17.63 2.93
C MET A 51 20.11 -16.15 2.88
N VAL A 52 20.70 -15.69 1.77
CA VAL A 52 21.00 -14.26 1.54
C VAL A 52 19.72 -13.44 1.57
N GLY A 53 18.63 -13.92 0.96
CA GLY A 53 17.33 -13.28 1.00
C GLY A 53 16.77 -13.10 2.41
N ILE A 54 16.86 -14.14 3.24
CA ILE A 54 16.42 -14.10 4.66
C ILE A 54 17.28 -13.11 5.45
N VAL A 55 18.61 -13.22 5.36
CA VAL A 55 19.54 -12.36 6.10
C VAL A 55 19.38 -10.90 5.65
N GLY A 56 19.30 -10.65 4.34
CA GLY A 56 19.09 -9.32 3.77
C GLY A 56 17.75 -8.73 4.18
N TRP A 57 16.70 -9.55 4.28
CA TRP A 57 15.40 -9.12 4.81
C TRP A 57 15.50 -8.65 6.26
N ILE A 58 16.12 -9.47 7.14
CA ILE A 58 16.29 -9.13 8.56
C ILE A 58 17.11 -7.85 8.71
N ILE A 59 18.26 -7.75 8.03
CA ILE A 59 19.14 -6.58 8.10
C ILE A 59 18.40 -5.33 7.64
N THR A 60 17.68 -5.40 6.52
CA THR A 60 16.94 -4.25 5.98
C THR A 60 15.85 -3.80 6.96
N VAL A 61 15.03 -4.73 7.46
CA VAL A 61 13.97 -4.37 8.42
C VAL A 61 14.55 -3.77 9.69
N VAL A 62 15.57 -4.38 10.29
CA VAL A 62 16.21 -3.88 11.51
C VAL A 62 16.80 -2.48 11.27
N LEU A 63 17.59 -2.31 10.21
CA LEU A 63 18.26 -1.06 9.91
C LEU A 63 17.28 0.12 9.72
N PHE A 64 16.18 -0.10 9.00
CA PHE A 64 15.21 0.95 8.69
C PHE A 64 14.12 1.13 9.74
N THR A 65 13.93 0.16 10.65
CA THR A 65 12.97 0.28 11.77
C THR A 65 13.63 0.81 13.04
N LEU A 66 14.91 0.51 13.27
CA LEU A 66 15.62 0.89 14.50
C LEU A 66 15.57 2.39 14.81
N PRO A 67 15.75 3.32 13.86
CA PRO A 67 15.62 4.76 14.15
C PRO A 67 14.23 5.15 14.69
N PHE A 68 13.17 4.49 14.22
CA PHE A 68 11.80 4.73 14.70
C PHE A 68 11.59 4.16 16.10
N VAL A 69 12.21 3.02 16.42
CA VAL A 69 12.21 2.43 17.77
C VAL A 69 12.91 3.37 18.74
N LEU A 70 14.13 3.79 18.40
CA LEU A 70 14.91 4.71 19.24
C LEU A 70 14.17 6.03 19.44
N PHE A 71 13.58 6.60 18.39
CA PHE A 71 12.78 7.81 18.48
C PHE A 71 11.55 7.61 19.37
N GLN A 72 10.77 6.54 19.19
CA GLN A 72 9.56 6.30 19.97
C GLN A 72 9.86 6.09 21.46
N ILE A 73 10.99 5.50 21.81
CA ILE A 73 11.39 5.26 23.21
C ILE A 73 12.00 6.51 23.84
N ALA A 74 12.86 7.24 23.12
CA ALA A 74 13.65 8.34 23.68
C ALA A 74 12.96 9.70 23.58
N ALA A 75 12.05 9.91 22.63
CA ALA A 75 11.43 11.21 22.43
C ALA A 75 10.44 11.55 23.55
N PRO A 76 10.57 12.71 24.21
CA PRO A 76 9.53 13.17 25.13
C PRO A 76 8.23 13.44 24.36
N TRP A 77 7.10 13.39 25.06
CA TRP A 77 5.77 13.43 24.44
C TRP A 77 5.56 14.61 23.48
N TYR A 78 6.10 15.80 23.80
CA TYR A 78 5.95 16.99 22.96
C TYR A 78 6.76 16.89 21.65
N VAL A 79 7.96 16.29 21.69
CA VAL A 79 8.75 16.00 20.47
C VAL A 79 8.05 14.94 19.64
N TYR A 80 7.53 13.89 20.28
CA TYR A 80 6.77 12.83 19.61
C TYR A 80 5.56 13.40 18.87
N LEU A 81 4.81 14.32 19.48
CA LEU A 81 3.65 14.97 18.85
C LEU A 81 4.02 15.83 17.64
N VAL A 82 5.19 16.46 17.64
CA VAL A 82 5.64 17.33 16.53
C VAL A 82 6.28 16.53 15.40
N ILE A 83 7.17 15.59 15.70
CA ILE A 83 7.97 14.87 14.70
C ILE A 83 7.31 13.56 14.27
N GLY A 84 6.58 12.90 15.17
CA GLY A 84 5.88 11.65 14.90
C GLY A 84 4.95 11.70 13.67
N PRO A 85 4.17 12.77 13.43
CA PRO A 85 3.35 12.89 12.22
C PRO A 85 4.16 12.81 10.92
N PHE A 86 5.34 13.44 10.88
CA PHE A 86 6.23 13.40 9.71
C PHE A 86 6.82 12.01 9.51
N LEU A 87 7.23 11.36 10.61
CA LEU A 87 7.75 9.99 10.59
C LEU A 87 6.69 8.97 10.16
N LEU A 88 5.44 9.12 10.60
CA LEU A 88 4.37 8.26 10.13
C LEU A 88 4.06 8.53 8.65
N LYS A 89 4.04 9.80 8.25
CA LYS A 89 3.73 10.22 6.89
C LYS A 89 4.68 9.61 5.85
N ILE A 90 5.96 9.45 6.15
CA ILE A 90 6.93 8.82 5.22
C ILE A 90 6.73 7.30 5.05
N CYS A 91 5.86 6.68 5.85
CA CYS A 91 5.56 5.24 5.79
C CYS A 91 4.32 4.90 4.94
N PHE A 92 3.50 5.88 4.55
CA PHE A 92 2.31 5.68 3.71
C PHE A 92 2.27 6.71 2.56
N ALA A 93 1.52 6.44 1.50
CA ALA A 93 1.56 7.24 0.27
C ALA A 93 0.15 7.53 -0.28
N TRP A 94 -0.69 8.23 0.49
CA TRP A 94 -2.10 8.43 0.12
C TRP A 94 -2.28 9.47 -0.98
N ARG A 95 -1.73 10.67 -0.81
CA ARG A 95 -1.81 11.73 -1.82
C ARG A 95 -1.06 11.35 -3.10
N ALA A 96 0.14 10.80 -2.98
CA ALA A 96 0.95 10.41 -4.14
C ALA A 96 0.24 9.39 -5.03
N LEU A 97 -0.45 8.41 -4.43
CA LEU A 97 -1.24 7.43 -5.17
C LEU A 97 -2.36 8.07 -6.00
N GLU A 98 -3.07 9.06 -5.43
CA GLU A 98 -4.09 9.80 -6.16
C GLU A 98 -3.48 10.66 -7.29
N GLU A 99 -2.35 11.31 -7.04
CA GLU A 99 -1.67 12.16 -8.02
C GLU A 99 -1.17 11.37 -9.23
N HIS A 100 -0.50 10.24 -9.01
CA HIS A 100 0.02 9.41 -10.10
C HIS A 100 -1.09 8.85 -10.98
N ALA A 101 -2.18 8.36 -10.40
CA ALA A 101 -3.30 7.85 -11.18
C ALA A 101 -4.04 8.96 -11.95
N GLN A 102 -4.16 10.15 -11.35
CA GLN A 102 -4.73 11.30 -12.03
C GLN A 102 -3.84 11.79 -13.18
N ALA A 103 -2.51 11.72 -13.04
CA ALA A 103 -1.58 12.07 -14.11
C ALA A 103 -1.80 11.18 -15.34
N VAL A 104 -1.97 9.87 -15.15
CA VAL A 104 -2.33 8.94 -16.24
C VAL A 104 -3.70 9.28 -16.82
N ALA A 105 -4.71 9.55 -16.00
CA ALA A 105 -6.07 9.82 -16.47
C ALA A 105 -6.22 11.15 -17.24
N ARG A 106 -5.40 12.15 -16.91
CA ARG A 106 -5.40 13.49 -17.51
C ARG A 106 -4.50 13.63 -18.73
N ALA A 107 -3.56 12.71 -18.92
CA ALA A 107 -2.69 12.71 -20.11
C ALA A 107 -3.52 12.72 -21.39
N ILE A 108 -3.17 13.62 -22.31
CA ILE A 108 -3.93 13.86 -23.54
C ILE A 108 -3.46 12.93 -24.65
N SER A 109 -2.15 12.70 -24.75
CA SER A 109 -1.55 11.80 -25.73
C SER A 109 -1.31 10.40 -25.16
N ASP A 110 -1.28 9.40 -26.03
CA ASP A 110 -0.98 8.02 -25.64
C ASP A 110 0.46 7.87 -25.15
N GLU A 111 1.41 8.60 -25.74
CA GLU A 111 2.81 8.60 -25.32
C GLU A 111 2.97 9.15 -23.90
N GLU A 112 2.37 10.30 -23.61
CA GLU A 112 2.41 10.90 -22.27
C GLU A 112 1.76 9.97 -21.25
N ARG A 113 0.62 9.38 -21.60
CA ARG A 113 -0.12 8.46 -20.73
C ARG A 113 0.68 7.21 -20.41
N SER A 114 1.30 6.62 -21.44
CA SER A 114 2.19 5.47 -21.32
C SER A 114 3.36 5.78 -20.39
N LYS A 115 4.03 6.91 -20.60
CA LYS A 115 5.12 7.41 -19.75
C LYS A 115 4.70 7.63 -18.29
N GLN A 116 3.49 8.15 -18.04
CA GLN A 116 2.99 8.28 -16.67
C GLN A 116 2.69 6.91 -16.04
N ALA A 117 2.11 5.99 -16.80
CA ALA A 117 1.80 4.66 -16.32
C ALA A 117 3.06 3.84 -16.03
N SER A 118 4.15 4.01 -16.77
CA SER A 118 5.43 3.32 -16.51
C SER A 118 6.06 3.69 -15.16
N LEU A 119 5.63 4.79 -14.54
CA LEU A 119 6.06 5.16 -13.18
C LEU A 119 5.32 4.36 -12.09
N LEU A 120 4.23 3.69 -12.45
CA LEU A 120 3.35 2.94 -11.53
C LEU A 120 3.50 1.42 -11.64
N VAL A 121 3.92 0.91 -12.81
CA VAL A 121 4.00 -0.52 -13.09
C VAL A 121 5.31 -0.88 -13.76
N SER A 122 5.79 -2.10 -13.52
CA SER A 122 7.02 -2.64 -14.11
C SER A 122 6.83 -3.26 -15.50
N ARG A 123 5.59 -3.40 -15.99
CA ARG A 123 5.30 -3.91 -17.34
C ARG A 123 5.52 -2.83 -18.40
N ASP A 124 5.89 -3.24 -19.60
CA ASP A 124 5.96 -2.32 -20.74
C ASP A 124 4.58 -1.71 -21.02
N THR A 125 4.53 -0.39 -20.99
CA THR A 125 3.30 0.40 -21.16
C THR A 125 3.17 0.96 -22.57
N SER A 126 4.21 0.87 -23.40
CA SER A 126 4.23 1.42 -24.77
C SER A 126 3.30 0.66 -25.73
N VAL A 127 3.05 -0.61 -25.43
CA VAL A 127 2.20 -1.52 -26.22
C VAL A 127 0.76 -1.60 -25.72
N LEU A 128 0.41 -0.87 -24.66
CA LEU A 128 -0.91 -0.94 -24.04
C LEU A 128 -1.91 -0.01 -24.72
N SER A 129 -3.15 -0.49 -24.89
CA SER A 129 -4.26 0.40 -25.26
C SER A 129 -4.54 1.43 -24.16
N GLU A 130 -5.30 2.49 -24.49
CA GLU A 130 -5.74 3.49 -23.52
C GLU A 130 -6.41 2.84 -22.28
N GLU A 131 -7.33 1.90 -22.49
CA GLU A 131 -8.04 1.24 -21.39
C GLU A 131 -7.08 0.42 -20.53
N GLN A 132 -6.11 -0.28 -21.13
CA GLN A 132 -5.12 -1.09 -20.40
C GLN A 132 -4.11 -0.23 -19.65
N THR A 133 -3.82 0.96 -20.16
CA THR A 133 -2.96 1.95 -19.51
C THR A 133 -3.67 2.57 -18.30
N LEU A 134 -4.95 2.93 -18.45
CA LEU A 134 -5.80 3.33 -17.33
C LEU A 134 -5.96 2.18 -16.33
N SER A 135 -6.08 0.95 -16.82
CA SER A 135 -6.16 -0.24 -15.98
C SER A 135 -4.89 -0.37 -15.15
N ALA A 136 -3.70 -0.23 -15.75
CA ALA A 136 -2.44 -0.25 -14.99
C ALA A 136 -2.43 0.74 -13.82
N ALA A 137 -2.91 1.97 -14.07
CA ALA A 137 -2.96 3.01 -13.05
C ALA A 137 -3.96 2.68 -11.93
N PHE A 138 -5.20 2.33 -12.28
CA PHE A 138 -6.24 2.09 -11.28
C PHE A 138 -6.12 0.70 -10.61
N GLU A 139 -5.51 -0.29 -11.27
CA GLU A 139 -5.03 -1.54 -10.67
C GLU A 139 -4.06 -1.20 -9.54
N SER A 140 -3.02 -0.40 -9.85
CA SER A 140 -2.01 0.03 -8.88
C SER A 140 -2.63 0.80 -7.71
N VAL A 141 -3.60 1.69 -7.96
CA VAL A 141 -4.37 2.37 -6.91
C VAL A 141 -5.15 1.40 -6.03
N ALA A 142 -5.88 0.47 -6.63
CA ALA A 142 -6.73 -0.47 -5.90
C ALA A 142 -5.90 -1.42 -5.03
N GLU A 143 -4.76 -1.89 -5.54
CA GLU A 143 -3.78 -2.69 -4.82
C GLU A 143 -3.14 -1.90 -3.67
N ASN A 144 -2.57 -0.73 -3.98
CA ASN A 144 -1.85 0.10 -3.01
C ASN A 144 -2.75 0.79 -1.98
N LEU A 145 -4.08 0.72 -2.13
CA LEU A 145 -4.97 1.07 -1.03
C LEU A 145 -4.64 0.25 0.22
N ASN A 146 -4.38 -1.05 0.07
CA ASN A 146 -3.90 -1.84 1.21
C ASN A 146 -2.42 -1.51 1.49
N ASP A 147 -1.58 -1.73 0.50
CA ASP A 147 -0.14 -1.86 0.69
C ASP A 147 0.56 -0.53 1.02
N SER A 148 0.01 0.59 0.55
CA SER A 148 0.60 1.90 0.78
C SER A 148 -0.20 2.78 1.73
N ILE A 149 -1.36 2.32 2.25
CA ILE A 149 -2.20 3.11 3.16
C ILE A 149 -2.68 2.29 4.35
N ILE A 150 -3.56 1.31 4.13
CA ILE A 150 -4.23 0.61 5.24
C ILE A 150 -3.23 -0.19 6.07
N ALA A 151 -2.29 -0.90 5.44
CA ALA A 151 -1.35 -1.76 6.14
C ALA A 151 -0.28 -0.99 6.95
N PRO A 152 0.40 0.05 6.41
CA PRO A 152 1.29 0.88 7.23
C PRO A 152 0.56 1.52 8.41
N LEU A 153 -0.66 2.03 8.19
CA LEU A 153 -1.46 2.65 9.26
C LEU A 153 -1.95 1.61 10.27
N PHE A 154 -2.33 0.40 9.84
CA PHE A 154 -2.67 -0.70 10.74
C PHE A 154 -1.50 -1.04 11.67
N TRP A 155 -0.30 -1.23 11.12
CA TRP A 155 0.87 -1.54 11.94
C TRP A 155 1.28 -0.36 12.85
N PHE A 156 0.97 0.88 12.47
CA PHE A 156 1.06 2.02 13.37
C PHE A 156 0.14 1.89 14.59
N LEU A 157 -1.09 1.40 14.43
CA LEU A 157 -1.99 1.21 15.56
C LEU A 157 -1.48 0.14 16.53
N ILE A 158 -0.85 -0.92 16.00
CA ILE A 158 -0.39 -2.05 16.81
C ILE A 158 0.93 -1.76 17.52
N LEU A 159 1.92 -1.20 16.80
CA LEU A 159 3.30 -1.04 17.30
C LEU A 159 3.80 0.41 17.32
N GLY A 160 2.97 1.37 16.93
CA GLY A 160 3.37 2.77 16.76
C GLY A 160 4.25 2.98 15.53
N LEU A 161 5.10 4.01 15.58
CA LEU A 161 6.00 4.37 14.49
C LEU A 161 6.88 3.20 13.99
N PRO A 162 7.43 2.32 14.86
CA PRO A 162 8.16 1.13 14.44
C PRO A 162 7.34 0.18 13.56
N GLY A 163 6.05 0.00 13.84
CA GLY A 163 5.20 -0.90 13.04
C GLY A 163 5.03 -0.40 11.61
N ALA A 164 4.76 0.89 11.45
CA ALA A 164 4.65 1.51 10.14
C ALA A 164 5.96 1.41 9.35
N ALA A 165 7.10 1.66 10.00
CA ALA A 165 8.43 1.56 9.37
C ALA A 165 8.80 0.13 8.97
N LEU A 166 8.54 -0.85 9.85
CA LEU A 166 8.76 -2.27 9.58
C LEU A 166 7.97 -2.70 8.36
N TYR A 167 6.68 -2.39 8.34
CA TYR A 167 5.82 -2.75 7.22
C TYR A 167 6.29 -2.08 5.93
N ARG A 168 6.62 -0.79 5.97
CA ARG A 168 7.12 -0.06 4.79
C ARG A 168 8.42 -0.68 4.24
N ALA A 169 9.33 -1.11 5.11
CA ALA A 169 10.56 -1.80 4.70
C ALA A 169 10.26 -3.16 4.08
N ALA A 170 9.38 -3.97 4.69
CA ALA A 170 8.97 -5.26 4.16
C ALA A 170 8.30 -5.15 2.78
N ASN A 171 7.35 -4.22 2.64
CA ASN A 171 6.65 -3.96 1.39
C ASN A 171 7.57 -3.44 0.28
N THR A 172 8.52 -2.56 0.63
CA THR A 172 9.51 -2.07 -0.36
C THR A 172 10.42 -3.19 -0.85
N MET A 173 10.78 -4.15 0.02
CA MET A 173 11.53 -5.34 -0.39
C MET A 173 10.75 -6.25 -1.33
N ASP A 174 9.47 -6.49 -1.07
CA ASP A 174 8.62 -7.26 -1.99
C ASP A 174 8.51 -6.57 -3.36
N ALA A 175 8.27 -5.26 -3.38
CA ALA A 175 8.19 -4.49 -4.63
C ALA A 175 9.46 -4.55 -5.49
N MET A 176 10.63 -4.81 -4.89
CA MET A 176 11.92 -4.89 -5.59
C MET A 176 12.38 -6.31 -5.91
N LEU A 177 12.12 -7.27 -5.00
CA LEU A 177 12.64 -8.63 -5.07
C LEU A 177 11.56 -9.70 -5.30
N GLY A 178 10.28 -9.40 -5.05
CA GLY A 178 9.14 -10.33 -5.09
C GLY A 178 8.72 -10.80 -6.49
N TYR A 179 9.64 -10.81 -7.44
CA TYR A 179 9.40 -11.26 -8.81
C TYR A 179 9.65 -12.77 -8.94
N THR A 180 8.97 -13.39 -9.90
CA THR A 180 9.07 -14.84 -10.16
C THR A 180 10.13 -15.19 -11.19
N ASP A 181 11.02 -14.25 -11.52
CA ASP A 181 12.13 -14.38 -12.47
C ASP A 181 13.40 -14.90 -11.76
N GLU A 182 14.59 -14.48 -12.19
CA GLU A 182 15.87 -14.78 -11.53
C GLU A 182 15.89 -14.43 -10.03
N ARG A 183 15.03 -13.52 -9.59
CA ARG A 183 14.89 -13.11 -8.18
C ARG A 183 14.11 -14.09 -7.33
N LYS A 184 13.43 -15.09 -7.91
CA LYS A 184 12.50 -15.99 -7.19
C LYS A 184 13.05 -16.59 -5.90
N ASN A 185 14.32 -17.02 -5.89
CA ASN A 185 14.94 -17.61 -4.69
C ASN A 185 15.40 -16.55 -3.70
N LEU A 186 15.99 -15.44 -4.18
CA LEU A 186 16.49 -14.35 -3.36
C LEU A 186 15.33 -13.57 -2.69
N GLY A 187 14.28 -13.29 -3.45
CA GLY A 187 13.09 -12.56 -3.02
C GLY A 187 12.05 -13.40 -2.29
N TRP A 188 12.26 -14.71 -2.14
CA TRP A 188 11.27 -15.61 -1.52
C TRP A 188 10.84 -15.14 -0.12
N CYS A 189 11.81 -14.74 0.71
CA CYS A 189 11.52 -14.26 2.07
C CYS A 189 10.74 -12.94 2.04
N ALA A 190 11.14 -11.99 1.17
CA ALA A 190 10.46 -10.71 1.03
C ALA A 190 8.99 -10.88 0.64
N ALA A 191 8.71 -11.69 -0.40
CA ALA A 191 7.35 -11.96 -0.86
C ALA A 191 6.50 -12.66 0.21
N ARG A 192 7.08 -13.60 0.95
CA ARG A 192 6.35 -14.33 1.99
C ARG A 192 6.04 -13.46 3.20
N MET A 193 6.98 -12.62 3.60
CA MET A 193 6.79 -11.71 4.73
C MET A 193 5.81 -10.59 4.41
N ASP A 194 5.81 -10.04 3.19
CA ASP A 194 4.77 -9.10 2.77
C ASP A 194 3.38 -9.76 2.81
N ASP A 195 3.23 -10.97 2.23
CA ASP A 195 1.98 -11.71 2.24
C ASP A 195 1.43 -11.92 3.68
N ILE A 196 2.30 -12.22 4.64
CA ILE A 196 1.95 -12.41 6.06
C ILE A 196 1.56 -11.08 6.70
N LEU A 197 2.40 -10.05 6.56
CA LEU A 197 2.19 -8.75 7.20
C LEU A 197 0.97 -8.01 6.63
N SER A 198 0.65 -8.24 5.35
CA SER A 198 -0.50 -7.69 4.64
C SER A 198 -1.78 -8.50 4.84
N TYR A 199 -1.71 -9.69 5.46
CA TYR A 199 -2.86 -10.58 5.59
C TYR A 199 -4.03 -9.93 6.33
N ILE A 200 -3.83 -9.51 7.58
CA ILE A 200 -4.88 -8.89 8.38
C ILE A 200 -5.29 -7.52 7.78
N PRO A 201 -4.36 -6.61 7.43
CA PRO A 201 -4.70 -5.35 6.79
C PRO A 201 -5.58 -5.48 5.56
N ALA A 202 -5.29 -6.43 4.66
CA ALA A 202 -6.04 -6.57 3.41
C ALA A 202 -7.51 -6.98 3.65
N ARG A 203 -7.78 -7.73 4.72
CA ARG A 203 -9.13 -8.12 5.12
C ARG A 203 -9.88 -6.95 5.75
N ILE A 204 -9.20 -6.16 6.58
CA ILE A 204 -9.76 -4.91 7.11
C ILE A 204 -10.06 -3.93 5.96
N CYS A 205 -9.15 -3.79 5.00
CA CYS A 205 -9.37 -3.01 3.78
C CYS A 205 -10.62 -3.50 3.02
N GLY A 206 -10.79 -4.81 2.89
CA GLY A 206 -11.99 -5.41 2.29
C GLY A 206 -13.27 -5.07 3.06
N LEU A 207 -13.26 -5.15 4.39
CA LEU A 207 -14.41 -4.79 5.22
C LEU A 207 -14.79 -3.31 5.08
N VAL A 208 -13.79 -2.41 5.06
CA VAL A 208 -14.00 -0.98 4.82
C VAL A 208 -14.67 -0.74 3.47
N LEU A 209 -14.19 -1.41 2.41
CA LEU A 209 -14.80 -1.32 1.08
C LEU A 209 -16.23 -1.88 1.04
N ILE A 210 -16.49 -2.98 1.75
CA ILE A 210 -17.85 -3.55 1.91
C ILE A 210 -18.80 -2.52 2.52
N LEU A 211 -18.38 -1.84 3.60
CA LEU A 211 -19.19 -0.78 4.23
C LEU A 211 -19.46 0.38 3.27
N ILE A 212 -18.45 0.82 2.53
CA ILE A 212 -18.61 1.89 1.53
C ILE A 212 -19.59 1.49 0.43
N TYR A 213 -19.47 0.27 -0.12
CA TYR A 213 -20.35 -0.19 -1.19
C TYR A 213 -21.76 -0.53 -0.71
N ALA A 214 -21.93 -0.90 0.56
CA ALA A 214 -23.24 -0.95 1.21
C ALA A 214 -23.90 0.44 1.23
N GLY A 215 -23.18 1.47 1.70
CA GLY A 215 -23.68 2.85 1.70
C GLY A 215 -23.99 3.39 0.31
N LYS A 216 -23.21 2.99 -0.72
CA LYS A 216 -23.45 3.35 -2.13
C LYS A 216 -24.56 2.55 -2.81
N ARG A 217 -25.22 1.59 -2.12
CA ARG A 217 -26.19 0.63 -2.70
C ARG A 217 -25.61 -0.20 -3.87
N LYS A 218 -24.31 -0.47 -3.83
CA LYS A 218 -23.57 -1.28 -4.82
C LYS A 218 -22.88 -2.50 -4.19
N LEU A 219 -23.34 -2.93 -3.01
CA LEU A 219 -22.75 -4.06 -2.30
C LEU A 219 -22.86 -5.38 -3.08
N LYS A 220 -24.05 -5.66 -3.63
CA LYS A 220 -24.30 -6.90 -4.39
C LYS A 220 -23.27 -7.12 -5.51
N PRO A 221 -23.08 -6.19 -6.47
CA PRO A 221 -22.10 -6.39 -7.53
C PRO A 221 -20.65 -6.40 -7.01
N ALA A 222 -20.32 -5.66 -5.94
CA ALA A 222 -19.00 -5.73 -5.30
C ALA A 222 -18.70 -7.13 -4.74
N ILE A 223 -19.65 -7.73 -4.02
CA ILE A 223 -19.50 -9.07 -3.43
C ILE A 223 -19.47 -10.16 -4.50
N GLU A 224 -20.31 -10.06 -5.54
CA GLU A 224 -20.32 -11.02 -6.65
C GLU A 224 -18.94 -11.10 -7.33
N VAL A 225 -18.35 -9.95 -7.66
CA VAL A 225 -16.99 -9.91 -8.24
C VAL A 225 -15.93 -10.33 -7.23
N PHE A 226 -16.05 -9.95 -5.95
CA PHE A 226 -15.12 -10.39 -4.91
C PHE A 226 -15.10 -11.91 -4.75
N ILE A 227 -16.26 -12.57 -4.78
CA ILE A 227 -16.33 -14.03 -4.67
C ILE A 227 -15.71 -14.69 -5.90
N ARG A 228 -16.03 -14.17 -7.09
CA ARG A 228 -15.60 -14.74 -8.37
C ARG A 228 -14.12 -14.51 -8.68
N ASP A 229 -13.59 -13.32 -8.42
CA ASP A 229 -12.35 -12.84 -9.04
C ASP A 229 -11.19 -12.60 -8.08
N ARG A 230 -11.41 -12.56 -6.75
CA ARG A 230 -10.33 -12.19 -5.79
C ARG A 230 -9.08 -13.07 -5.86
N LYS A 231 -9.18 -14.29 -6.39
CA LYS A 231 -8.08 -15.25 -6.53
C LYS A 231 -7.36 -15.18 -7.88
N LYS A 232 -7.83 -14.34 -8.82
CA LYS A 232 -7.24 -14.24 -10.16
C LYS A 232 -5.89 -13.52 -10.16
N ARG A 233 -5.71 -12.56 -9.25
CA ARG A 233 -4.42 -11.93 -9.01
C ARG A 233 -3.56 -12.87 -8.16
N PRO A 234 -2.30 -13.13 -8.53
CA PRO A 234 -1.36 -13.86 -7.68
C PRO A 234 -1.23 -13.23 -6.27
N GLY A 235 -1.04 -14.07 -5.26
CA GLY A 235 -1.00 -13.67 -3.85
C GLY A 235 -2.36 -13.78 -3.15
N PHE A 236 -2.38 -13.52 -1.84
CA PHE A 236 -3.58 -13.71 -1.01
C PHE A 236 -4.33 -12.41 -0.70
N ASN A 237 -3.69 -11.27 -0.93
CA ASN A 237 -4.09 -10.00 -0.34
C ASN A 237 -4.66 -9.03 -1.37
N GLY A 238 -3.86 -8.60 -2.35
CA GLY A 238 -4.27 -7.49 -3.21
C GLY A 238 -5.46 -7.78 -4.14
N GLY A 239 -5.81 -9.05 -4.38
CA GLY A 239 -7.04 -9.40 -5.08
C GLY A 239 -8.32 -9.00 -4.34
N ILE A 240 -8.26 -8.82 -3.02
CA ILE A 240 -9.39 -8.39 -2.17
C ILE A 240 -9.86 -6.98 -2.55
N PRO A 241 -9.05 -5.90 -2.39
CA PRO A 241 -9.48 -4.55 -2.73
C PRO A 241 -9.76 -4.39 -4.22
N MET A 242 -8.96 -5.01 -5.10
CA MET A 242 -9.16 -4.94 -6.54
C MET A 242 -10.53 -5.46 -6.98
N SER A 243 -10.93 -6.63 -6.50
CA SER A 243 -12.21 -7.25 -6.90
C SER A 243 -13.43 -6.51 -6.33
N LEU A 244 -13.35 -6.02 -5.09
CA LEU A 244 -14.40 -5.20 -4.48
C LEU A 244 -14.58 -3.87 -5.22
N ILE A 245 -13.48 -3.18 -5.56
CA ILE A 245 -13.53 -1.94 -6.33
C ILE A 245 -14.05 -2.19 -7.74
N ALA A 246 -13.58 -3.24 -8.41
CA ALA A 246 -14.01 -3.58 -9.75
C ALA A 246 -15.52 -3.86 -9.83
N GLY A 247 -16.05 -4.67 -8.91
CA GLY A 247 -17.49 -4.93 -8.85
C GLY A 247 -18.31 -3.73 -8.41
N GLY A 248 -17.84 -3.00 -7.39
CA GLY A 248 -18.54 -1.84 -6.85
C GLY A 248 -18.57 -0.63 -7.77
N GLU A 249 -17.58 -0.46 -8.65
CA GLU A 249 -17.58 0.59 -9.67
C GLU A 249 -18.12 0.12 -11.04
N GLY A 250 -18.31 -1.19 -11.24
CA GLY A 250 -18.76 -1.74 -12.53
C GLY A 250 -17.69 -1.64 -13.62
N ILE A 251 -16.42 -1.83 -13.23
CA ILE A 251 -15.26 -1.78 -14.12
C ILE A 251 -14.56 -3.12 -14.20
N GLN A 252 -13.69 -3.27 -15.18
CA GLN A 252 -12.80 -4.41 -15.31
C GLN A 252 -11.35 -3.93 -15.31
N PHE A 253 -10.56 -4.48 -14.40
CA PHE A 253 -9.11 -4.42 -14.48
C PHE A 253 -8.62 -5.52 -15.42
N ASP A 254 -7.80 -5.15 -16.40
CA ASP A 254 -7.21 -6.03 -17.41
C ASP A 254 -5.68 -5.92 -17.37
N LYS A 255 -5.04 -7.01 -16.94
CA LYS A 255 -3.59 -7.21 -17.08
C LYS A 255 -3.38 -8.24 -18.20
N PRO A 256 -3.03 -7.79 -19.42
CA PRO A 256 -2.99 -8.66 -20.60
C PRO A 256 -2.13 -9.90 -20.37
N GLY A 257 -2.67 -11.07 -20.72
CA GLY A 257 -2.00 -12.37 -20.54
C GLY A 257 -1.92 -12.88 -19.10
N VAL A 258 -2.43 -12.14 -18.10
CA VAL A 258 -2.36 -12.54 -16.69
C VAL A 258 -3.75 -12.68 -16.05
N TYR A 259 -4.56 -11.63 -16.03
CA TYR A 259 -5.90 -11.68 -15.43
C TYR A 259 -6.86 -10.61 -15.93
N ARG A 260 -8.16 -10.89 -15.72
CA ARG A 260 -9.26 -9.91 -15.80
C ARG A 260 -10.13 -9.98 -14.55
N ILE A 261 -10.24 -8.87 -13.82
CA ILE A 261 -10.98 -8.77 -12.56
C ILE A 261 -12.13 -7.77 -12.74
N GLY A 262 -13.36 -8.20 -12.54
CA GLY A 262 -14.57 -7.40 -12.71
C GLY A 262 -15.24 -7.53 -14.08
N ASN A 263 -16.19 -6.64 -14.34
CA ASN A 263 -17.03 -6.61 -15.53
C ASN A 263 -16.95 -5.21 -16.16
N ARG A 264 -16.71 -5.12 -17.47
CA ARG A 264 -16.57 -3.84 -18.17
C ARG A 264 -17.94 -3.23 -18.48
N ILE A 265 -18.65 -2.75 -17.45
CA ILE A 265 -19.92 -2.03 -17.58
C ILE A 265 -19.65 -0.54 -17.87
N LEU A 266 -18.65 0.02 -17.20
CA LEU A 266 -18.11 1.37 -17.43
C LEU A 266 -16.66 1.28 -17.89
N SER A 267 -16.22 2.29 -18.65
CA SER A 267 -14.79 2.49 -18.91
C SER A 267 -14.09 3.09 -17.69
N LEU A 268 -12.80 2.81 -17.55
CA LEU A 268 -11.97 3.36 -16.48
C LEU A 268 -11.84 4.89 -16.56
N ARG A 269 -11.98 5.47 -17.76
CA ARG A 269 -12.04 6.93 -17.93
C ARG A 269 -13.24 7.54 -17.20
N ILE A 270 -14.41 6.90 -17.29
CA ILE A 270 -15.63 7.37 -16.63
C ILE A 270 -15.60 7.09 -15.13
N ALA A 271 -15.16 5.89 -14.73
CA ALA A 271 -15.19 5.46 -13.34
C ALA A 271 -14.02 6.00 -12.49
N GLY A 272 -12.93 6.44 -13.11
CA GLY A 272 -11.69 6.88 -12.46
C GLY A 272 -11.90 7.83 -11.27
N PRO A 273 -12.67 8.93 -11.42
CA PRO A 273 -12.97 9.83 -10.30
C PRO A 273 -13.68 9.15 -9.12
N SER A 274 -14.53 8.16 -9.39
CA SER A 274 -15.23 7.37 -8.35
C SER A 274 -14.27 6.42 -7.65
N ILE A 275 -13.34 5.78 -8.37
CA ILE A 275 -12.27 4.93 -7.79
C ILE A 275 -11.43 5.74 -6.81
N ILE A 276 -10.96 6.92 -7.22
CA ILE A 276 -10.19 7.83 -6.34
C ILE A 276 -11.01 8.24 -5.12
N ARG A 277 -12.30 8.57 -5.30
CA ARG A 277 -13.18 8.89 -4.16
C ARG A 277 -13.35 7.69 -3.21
N THR A 278 -13.46 6.48 -3.73
CA THR A 278 -13.54 5.25 -2.92
C THR A 278 -12.28 5.07 -2.10
N VAL A 279 -11.10 5.19 -2.69
CA VAL A 279 -9.81 5.13 -1.98
C VAL A 279 -9.75 6.17 -0.87
N ARG A 280 -10.12 7.42 -1.17
CA ARG A 280 -10.18 8.51 -0.19
C ARG A 280 -11.11 8.22 0.98
N LEU A 281 -12.32 7.73 0.69
CA LEU A 281 -13.29 7.35 1.71
C LEU A 281 -12.79 6.16 2.53
N SER A 282 -12.14 5.17 1.92
CA SER A 282 -11.55 4.03 2.62
C SER A 282 -10.48 4.49 3.60
N THR A 283 -9.58 5.39 3.19
CA THR A 283 -8.56 5.95 4.08
C THR A 283 -9.19 6.69 5.26
N LEU A 284 -10.14 7.59 4.99
CA LEU A 284 -10.80 8.37 6.04
C LEU A 284 -11.60 7.49 7.01
N LEU A 285 -12.36 6.53 6.48
CA LEU A 285 -13.18 5.63 7.28
C LEU A 285 -12.31 4.70 8.14
N PHE A 286 -11.22 4.17 7.57
CA PHE A 286 -10.23 3.41 8.33
C PHE A 286 -9.64 4.25 9.46
N CYS A 287 -9.19 5.48 9.19
CA CYS A 287 -8.58 6.34 10.21
C CYS A 287 -9.59 6.77 11.29
N PHE A 288 -10.86 6.95 10.93
CA PHE A 288 -11.93 7.21 11.88
C PHE A 288 -12.12 6.03 12.85
N PHE A 289 -12.27 4.81 12.33
CA PHE A 289 -12.39 3.62 13.18
C PHE A 289 -11.12 3.32 13.96
N ALA A 290 -9.95 3.59 13.38
CA ALA A 290 -8.66 3.49 14.06
C ALA A 290 -8.59 4.46 15.26
N GLY A 291 -9.02 5.71 15.09
CA GLY A 291 -9.11 6.69 16.17
C GLY A 291 -10.05 6.22 17.29
N ILE A 292 -11.22 5.69 16.94
CA ILE A 292 -12.16 5.10 17.93
C ILE A 292 -11.50 3.93 18.65
N ALA A 293 -10.85 3.01 17.94
CA ALA A 293 -10.19 1.86 18.54
C ALA A 293 -9.09 2.29 19.52
N LEU A 294 -8.28 3.28 19.16
CA LEU A 294 -7.26 3.84 20.04
C LEU A 294 -7.87 4.49 21.30
N LEU A 295 -8.98 5.24 21.17
CA LEU A 295 -9.68 5.83 22.31
C LEU A 295 -10.25 4.77 23.26
N LEU A 296 -10.85 3.70 22.70
CA LEU A 296 -11.40 2.61 23.50
C LEU A 296 -10.30 1.85 24.25
N LEU A 297 -9.19 1.54 23.57
CA LEU A 297 -8.06 0.85 24.19
C LEU A 297 -7.41 1.70 25.28
N ASP A 298 -7.27 3.01 25.07
CA ASP A 298 -6.73 3.94 26.08
C ASP A 298 -7.67 4.05 27.30
N GLY A 299 -8.99 4.09 27.06
CA GLY A 299 -10.00 4.03 28.10
C GLY A 299 -9.92 2.74 28.93
N VAL A 300 -9.74 1.59 28.27
CA VAL A 300 -9.55 0.29 28.94
C VAL A 300 -8.27 0.28 29.77
N SER A 301 -7.12 0.73 29.24
CA SER A 301 -5.88 0.80 30.03
C SER A 301 -6.03 1.66 31.28
N ASN A 302 -6.71 2.82 31.17
CA ASN A 302 -6.94 3.71 32.30
C ASN A 302 -7.89 3.12 33.35
N ILE A 303 -8.89 2.33 32.93
CA ILE A 303 -9.83 1.66 33.84
C ILE A 303 -9.17 0.48 34.57
N TYR A 304 -8.33 -0.30 33.88
CA TYR A 304 -7.74 -1.53 34.43
C TYR A 304 -6.31 -1.36 34.96
N GLY A 305 -5.72 -0.16 34.85
CA GLY A 305 -4.38 0.15 35.38
C GLY A 305 -3.25 -0.61 34.70
N ILE A 306 -3.42 -0.97 33.43
CA ILE A 306 -2.43 -1.64 32.58
C ILE A 306 -1.68 -0.61 31.74
#